data_AF-A0A1B7WP74-F1
#
_entry.id   AF-A0A1B7WP74-F1
#
_cell.length_a   1.000
_cell.length_b   1.000
_cell.length_c   1.000
_cell.angle_alpha   90.00
_cell.angle_beta   90.00
_cell.angle_gamma   90.00
#
_symmetry.space_group_name_H-M   'P 1'
#
loop_
_entity.id
_entity.type
_entity.pdbx_description
1 polymer ?
#
loop_
_entity_poly.entity_id
_entity_poly.type
_entity_poly.pdbx_seq_one_letter_code
_entity_poly.pdbx_strand_id
1 'polypeptide(L)'
;YKVRNNEVCHVHRLIHGTFVTIDTFTSHDTGAGYLSHTYNSVYHDPETGAQKGGKSDFTDEYEKVGNYYILNRREIRTEIANSLSIQDFIFSNIELLG
;
A
#
# COMPACT_ATOMS: atom_id res chain seq x y z
N TYR A 1 9.08 7.74 10.58
CA TYR A 1 9.53 6.99 9.38
C TYR A 1 10.73 6.13 9.74
N LYS A 2 10.92 4.98 9.08
CA LYS A 2 12.18 4.24 9.04
C LYS A 2 12.58 3.98 7.58
N VAL A 3 13.88 3.94 7.33
CA VAL A 3 14.47 3.76 6.00
C VAL A 3 15.44 2.59 6.04
N ARG A 4 15.41 1.73 5.02
CA ARG A 4 16.34 0.62 4.82
C ARG A 4 16.72 0.56 3.34
N ASN A 5 18.01 0.44 3.03
CA ASN A 5 18.51 0.38 1.65
C ASN A 5 18.04 1.55 0.76
N ASN A 6 17.99 2.76 1.33
CA ASN A 6 17.48 3.96 0.65
C ASN A 6 15.98 3.92 0.29
N GLU A 7 15.22 2.98 0.87
CA GLU A 7 13.77 2.86 0.72
C GLU A 7 13.06 3.09 2.07
N VAL A 8 11.94 3.81 2.05
CA VAL A 8 11.07 3.97 3.21
C VAL A 8 10.38 2.63 3.47
N CYS A 9 10.65 2.03 4.63
CA CYS A 9 10.10 0.72 5.00
C CYS A 9 9.08 0.80 6.14
N HIS A 10 8.98 1.94 6.82
CA HIS A 10 8.01 2.16 7.89
C HIS A 10 7.51 3.60 7.88
N VAL A 11 6.19 3.75 7.90
CA VAL A 11 5.48 5.03 8.02
C VAL A 11 4.59 4.96 9.24
N HIS A 12 4.59 6.02 10.05
CA HIS A 12 3.58 6.26 11.07
C HIS A 12 3.23 7.75 11.02
N ARG A 13 2.03 8.10 10.54
CA ARG A 13 1.66 9.50 10.27
C ARG A 13 0.15 9.71 10.35
N LEU A 14 -0.25 10.91 10.76
CA LEU A 14 -1.63 11.39 10.68
C LEU A 14 -1.98 11.73 9.21
N ILE A 15 -2.92 10.99 8.62
CA ILE A 15 -3.44 11.21 7.27
C ILE A 15 -4.96 11.32 7.36
N HIS A 16 -5.53 12.42 6.84
CA HIS A 16 -6.97 12.70 6.87
C HIS A 16 -7.64 12.47 8.25
N GLY A 17 -6.97 12.89 9.33
CA GLY A 17 -7.49 12.77 10.69
C GLY A 17 -7.41 11.38 11.32
N THR A 18 -6.69 10.43 10.72
CA THR A 18 -6.44 9.10 11.30
C THR A 18 -4.95 8.79 11.27
N PHE A 19 -4.40 8.20 12.32
CA PHE A 19 -3.02 7.70 12.24
C PHE A 19 -2.99 6.45 11.39
N VAL A 20 -2.07 6.37 10.45
CA VAL A 20 -1.79 5.15 9.71
C VAL A 20 -0.37 4.70 9.99
N THR A 21 -0.23 3.42 10.32
CA THR A 21 1.04 2.70 10.34
C THR A 21 1.13 1.85 9.09
N ILE A 22 2.22 1.94 8.34
CA ILE A 22 2.48 1.15 7.14
C ILE A 22 3.86 0.52 7.26
N ASP A 23 3.94 -0.80 7.16
CA ASP A 23 5.21 -1.52 7.03
C ASP A 23 5.33 -2.10 5.61
N THR A 24 6.37 -1.68 4.88
CA THR A 24 6.66 -2.13 3.52
C THR A 24 7.68 -3.27 3.55
N PHE A 25 7.34 -4.39 2.92
CA PHE A 25 8.15 -5.61 2.91
C PHE A 25 8.97 -5.75 1.64
N THR A 26 8.34 -5.49 0.49
CA THR A 26 8.98 -5.51 -0.82
C THR A 26 8.59 -4.31 -1.65
N SER A 27 9.47 -3.94 -2.57
CA SER A 27 9.31 -2.81 -3.47
C SER A 27 9.48 -3.26 -4.91
N HIS A 28 8.81 -2.57 -5.82
CA HIS A 28 8.99 -2.66 -7.26
C HIS A 28 10.00 -1.60 -7.70
N ASP A 29 11.16 -2.05 -8.21
CA ASP A 29 12.19 -1.16 -8.75
C ASP A 29 11.80 -0.67 -10.16
N THR A 30 11.78 0.64 -10.33
CA THR A 30 11.44 1.30 -11.60
C THR A 30 12.66 1.76 -12.39
N GLY A 31 13.87 1.60 -11.83
CA GLY A 31 15.13 2.16 -12.32
C GLY A 31 15.33 3.66 -12.00
N ALA A 32 14.25 4.40 -11.72
CA ALA A 32 14.28 5.82 -11.33
C ALA A 32 13.87 6.05 -9.86
N GLY A 33 13.58 4.98 -9.13
CA GLY A 33 12.99 4.99 -7.80
C GLY A 33 12.24 3.68 -7.57
N TYR A 34 11.38 3.66 -6.56
CA TYR A 34 10.66 2.45 -6.16
C TYR A 34 9.19 2.76 -5.85
N LEU A 35 8.36 1.74 -6.01
CA LEU A 35 6.95 1.71 -5.60
C LEU A 35 6.74 0.55 -4.62
N SER A 36 5.84 0.67 -3.66
CA SER A 36 5.57 -0.42 -2.72
C SER A 36 4.95 -1.61 -3.45
N HIS A 37 5.50 -2.82 -3.29
CA HIS A 37 4.95 -4.04 -3.91
C HIS A 37 4.13 -4.85 -2.90
N THR A 38 4.71 -5.16 -1.73
CA THR A 38 3.97 -5.78 -0.63
C THR A 38 4.14 -5.01 0.67
N TYR A 39 3.04 -4.75 1.36
CA TYR A 39 3.01 -3.97 2.59
C TYR A 39 1.76 -4.28 3.40
N ASN A 40 1.73 -3.84 4.66
CA ASN A 40 0.51 -3.83 5.45
C ASN A 40 0.15 -2.42 5.91
N SER A 41 -1.08 -2.25 6.39
CA SER A 41 -1.47 -1.04 7.10
C SER A 41 -2.36 -1.33 8.30
N VAL A 42 -2.21 -0.48 9.32
CA VAL A 42 -3.06 -0.45 10.51
C VAL A 42 -3.44 1.01 10.78
N TYR A 43 -4.74 1.24 11.00
CA TYR A 43 -5.27 2.56 11.31
C TYR A 43 -5.45 2.69 12.82
N HIS A 44 -5.16 3.88 13.36
CA HIS A 44 -5.30 4.18 14.78
C HIS A 44 -6.09 5.46 14.98
N ASP A 45 -6.93 5.44 16.00
CA ASP A 45 -7.59 6.63 16.50
C ASP A 45 -6.57 7.66 17.01
N PRO A 46 -6.65 8.93 16.57
CA PRO A 46 -5.64 9.93 16.90
C PRO A 46 -5.66 10.39 18.36
N GLU A 47 -6.79 10.26 19.06
CA GLU A 47 -6.92 10.70 20.44
C GLU A 47 -6.49 9.61 21.42
N THR A 48 -6.91 8.37 21.14
CA THR A 48 -6.72 7.23 22.05
C THR A 48 -5.55 6.31 21.66
N GLY A 49 -5.09 6.38 20.41
CA GLY A 49 -4.11 5.43 19.86
C GLY A 49 -4.66 4.02 19.59
N ALA A 50 -5.94 3.78 19.90
CA ALA A 50 -6.57 2.48 19.71
C ALA A 50 -6.62 2.12 18.23
N GLN A 51 -6.32 0.86 17.91
CA GLN A 51 -6.43 0.35 16.54
C GLN A 51 -7.89 0.41 16.07
N LYS A 52 -8.10 0.91 14.85
CA LYS A 52 -9.38 0.97 14.16
C LYS A 52 -9.39 -0.06 13.04
N GLY A 53 -10.28 -1.04 13.18
CA GLY A 53 -10.47 -2.08 12.18
C GLY A 53 -9.32 -3.11 12.13
N GLY A 54 -9.34 -3.90 11.06
CA GLY A 54 -8.37 -4.95 10.79
C GLY A 54 -7.04 -4.44 10.28
N LYS A 55 -6.00 -5.28 10.41
CA LYS A 55 -4.79 -5.14 9.60
C LYS A 55 -5.14 -5.50 8.15
N SER A 56 -4.71 -4.68 7.20
CA SER A 56 -4.82 -4.97 5.78
C SER A 56 -3.44 -5.26 5.20
N ASP A 57 -3.27 -6.39 4.54
CA ASP A 57 -2.10 -6.74 3.73
C ASP A 57 -2.40 -6.44 2.25
N PHE A 58 -1.44 -5.84 1.55
CA PHE A 58 -1.56 -5.38 0.16
C PHE A 58 -0.51 -6.06 -0.71
N THR A 59 -0.92 -6.42 -1.93
CA THR A 59 -0.01 -6.79 -3.02
C THR A 59 -0.37 -5.97 -4.25
N ASP A 60 0.55 -5.11 -4.67
CA ASP A 60 0.39 -4.16 -5.77
C ASP A 60 1.27 -4.55 -6.95
N GLU A 61 0.68 -4.66 -8.14
CA GLU A 61 1.43 -4.84 -9.38
C GLU A 61 1.34 -3.57 -10.23
N TYR A 62 2.39 -3.33 -11.02
CA TYR A 62 2.52 -2.12 -11.82
C TYR A 62 2.86 -2.48 -13.26
N GLU A 63 2.27 -1.71 -14.19
CA GLU A 63 2.56 -1.77 -15.61
C GLU A 63 3.27 -0.48 -16.05
N LYS A 64 4.30 -0.61 -16.89
CA LYS A 64 4.97 0.55 -17.48
C LYS A 64 4.22 0.99 -18.73
N VAL A 65 3.63 2.19 -18.70
CA VAL A 65 2.91 2.80 -19.82
C VAL A 65 3.57 4.13 -20.17
N GLY A 66 4.27 4.17 -21.31
CA GLY A 66 5.14 5.28 -21.68
C GLY A 66 6.25 5.50 -20.63
N ASN A 67 6.22 6.66 -19.97
CA ASN A 67 7.20 7.04 -18.93
C ASN A 67 6.69 6.81 -17.50
N TYR A 68 5.50 6.22 -17.33
CA TYR A 68 4.87 6.03 -16.03
C TYR A 68 4.81 4.56 -15.65
N TYR A 69 4.89 4.28 -14.34
CA TYR A 69 4.47 3.01 -13.77
C TYR A 69 3.08 3.21 -13.15
N ILE A 70 2.10 2.45 -13.61
CA ILE A 70 0.69 2.59 -13.24
C ILE A 70 0.26 1.31 -12.53
N LEU A 71 -0.43 1.44 -11.39
CA LEU A 71 -1.00 0.32 -10.65
C LEU A 71 -2.01 -0.40 -11.55
N ASN A 72 -1.71 -1.64 -11.96
CA ASN A 72 -2.59 -2.44 -12.82
C ASN A 72 -3.29 -3.55 -12.06
N ARG A 73 -2.79 -3.96 -10.88
CA ARG A 73 -3.51 -4.85 -9.96
C ARG A 73 -3.25 -4.48 -8.51
N ARG A 74 -4.27 -4.60 -7.67
CA ARG A 74 -4.16 -4.52 -6.21
C ARG A 74 -5.01 -5.60 -5.56
N GLU A 75 -4.34 -6.48 -4.83
CA GLU A 75 -4.99 -7.40 -3.91
C GLU A 75 -4.91 -6.85 -2.48
N ILE A 76 -6.05 -6.85 -1.77
CA ILE A 76 -6.15 -6.42 -0.37
C ILE A 76 -6.74 -7.57 0.45
N ARG A 77 -6.01 -7.99 1.48
CA ARG A 77 -6.45 -8.98 2.45
C ARG A 77 -6.61 -8.31 3.81
N THR A 78 -7.84 -8.22 4.30
CA THR A 78 -8.12 -7.57 5.59
C THR A 78 -8.65 -8.58 6.60
N GLU A 79 -7.98 -8.65 7.75
CA GLU A 79 -8.43 -9.46 8.89
C GLU A 79 -9.58 -8.74 9.61
N ILE A 80 -10.80 -9.28 9.53
CA ILE A 80 -11.97 -8.71 10.20
C ILE A 80 -12.44 -9.70 11.25
N ALA A 81 -12.11 -9.43 12.51
CA ALA A 81 -12.36 -10.35 13.62
C ALA A 81 -11.81 -11.76 13.33
N ASN A 82 -12.68 -12.74 13.07
CA ASN A 82 -12.32 -14.14 12.78
C ASN A 82 -12.53 -14.52 11.30
N SER A 83 -12.62 -13.53 10.40
CA SER A 83 -12.77 -13.76 8.96
C SER A 83 -11.76 -12.96 8.14
N LEU A 84 -11.52 -13.42 6.92
CA LEU A 84 -10.65 -12.77 5.96
C LEU A 84 -11.49 -12.19 4.83
N SER A 85 -11.41 -10.88 4.64
CA SER A 85 -11.97 -10.21 3.46
C SER A 85 -10.87 -10.06 2.42
N ILE A 86 -11.11 -10.58 1.21
CA ILE A 86 -10.18 -10.46 0.08
C ILE A 86 -10.88 -9.63 -1.01
N GLN A 87 -10.20 -8.60 -1.48
CA GLN A 87 -10.61 -7.79 -2.62
C GLN A 87 -9.48 -7.76 -3.63
N ASP A 88 -9.80 -7.94 -4.91
CA ASP A 88 -8.84 -7.88 -6.01
C ASP A 88 -9.34 -6.88 -7.05
N PHE A 89 -8.53 -5.86 -7.32
CA PHE A 89 -8.80 -4.81 -8.29
C PHE A 89 -7.84 -4.97 -9.45
N ILE A 90 -8.36 -5.22 -10.65
CA ILE A 90 -7.56 -5.42 -11.86
C ILE A 90 -7.96 -4.35 -12.88
N PHE A 91 -6.97 -3.62 -13.37
CA PHE A 91 -7.11 -2.60 -14.40
C PHE A 91 -6.40 -3.10 -15.66
N SER A 92 -7.08 -3.00 -16.80
CA SER A 92 -6.57 -3.45 -18.09
C SER A 92 -6.83 -2.42 -19.17
N ASN A 93 -6.13 -2.55 -20.30
CA ASN A 93 -6.17 -1.60 -21.41
C ASN A 93 -5.81 -0.17 -20.97
N ILE A 94 -4.75 -0.05 -20.16
CA ILE A 94 -4.28 1.24 -19.66
C ILE A 94 -3.50 1.94 -20.78
N GLU A 95 -3.98 3.11 -21.19
CA GLU A 95 -3.35 3.92 -22.23
C GLU A 95 -3.26 5.40 -21.83
N LEU A 96 -2.27 6.10 -22.39
CA LEU A 96 -2.15 7.54 -22.24
C LEU A 96 -3.10 8.21 -23.22
N LEU A 97 -3.91 9.15 -22.73
CA LEU A 97 -4.67 10.05 -23.60
C LEU A 97 -3.68 11.06 -24.20
N GLY A 98 -3.57 11.05 -25.54
CA GLY A 98 -2.66 11.90 -26.30
C GLY A 98 -3.02 13.38 -26.30
#